data_AF-A0A929ZHD2-F1
#
_entry.id   AF-A0A929ZHD2-F1
#
_cell.length_a   1.000
_cell.length_b   1.000
_cell.length_c   1.000
_cell.angle_alpha   90.00
_cell.angle_beta   90.00
_cell.angle_gamma   90.00
#
_symmetry.space_group_name_H-M   'P 1'
#
loop_
_entity.id
_entity.type
_entity.pdbx_description
1 polymer ?
#
loop_
_entity_poly.entity_id
_entity_poly.type
_entity_poly.pdbx_seq_one_letter_code
_entity_poly.pdbx_strand_id
1 'polypeptide(L)'
;MIDVRALRENPEPARASQRARGANPGLVDEIIAADAARREALQAFETLRATQKEVSKSVGRASKEERPAILAQAKELAEQVKVAEAAANAADAEADRLARLLPNLVLDGVPVGGEDDFVVLRHEGPAPRDFVAEGFEPQDHLALGEGLDAIDTKRGAKVSGARFYYLKGIGARLELALM
;
A
#
# COMPACT_ATOMS: atom_id res chain seq x y z
N MET A 1 3.11 -5.01 5.37
CA MET A 1 2.32 -4.04 6.17
C MET A 1 3.05 -3.86 7.48
N ILE A 2 3.17 -2.64 7.97
CA ILE A 2 3.78 -2.38 9.29
C ILE A 2 2.85 -2.96 10.36
N ASP A 3 3.43 -3.59 11.38
CA ASP A 3 2.66 -4.11 12.50
C ASP A 3 1.96 -2.96 13.24
N VAL A 4 0.62 -2.98 13.26
CA VAL A 4 -0.19 -1.96 13.93
C VAL A 4 0.10 -1.92 15.43
N ARG A 5 0.55 -3.03 16.02
CA ARG A 5 1.01 -3.03 17.42
C ARG A 5 2.18 -2.07 17.63
N ALA A 6 3.15 -2.07 16.73
CA ALA A 6 4.30 -1.16 16.80
C ALA A 6 3.85 0.30 16.72
N LEU A 7 2.83 0.59 15.89
CA LEU A 7 2.25 1.93 15.78
C LEU A 7 1.57 2.38 17.08
N ARG A 8 0.86 1.47 17.78
CA ARG A 8 0.22 1.78 19.07
C ARG A 8 1.24 1.99 20.19
N GLU A 9 2.29 1.18 20.23
CA GLU A 9 3.31 1.25 21.29
C GLU A 9 4.23 2.46 21.11
N ASN A 10 4.60 2.78 19.86
CA ASN A 10 5.44 3.94 19.55
C ASN A 10 5.08 4.52 18.16
N PRO A 11 4.13 5.48 18.08
CA PRO A 11 3.68 6.03 16.81
C PRO A 11 4.67 7.01 16.16
N GLU A 12 5.59 7.60 16.94
CA GLU A 12 6.40 8.73 16.46
C GLU A 12 7.33 8.38 15.30
N PRO A 13 8.03 7.22 15.27
CA PRO A 13 8.82 6.83 14.11
C PRO A 13 8.00 6.76 12.81
N ALA A 14 6.76 6.28 12.89
CA ALA A 14 5.86 6.24 11.74
C ALA A 14 5.43 7.65 11.30
N ARG A 15 5.11 8.54 12.25
CA ARG A 15 4.77 9.95 11.95
C ARG A 15 5.97 10.69 11.36
N ALA A 16 7.16 10.52 11.92
CA ALA A 16 8.40 11.09 11.40
C ALA A 16 8.69 10.60 9.98
N SER A 17 8.52 9.30 9.71
CA SER A 17 8.62 8.72 8.37
C SER A 17 7.62 9.34 7.39
N GLN A 18 6.38 9.62 7.80
CA GLN A 18 5.43 10.35 6.94
C GLN A 18 5.90 11.77 6.65
N ARG A 19 6.35 12.52 7.66
CA ARG A 19 6.87 13.89 7.46
C ARG A 19 8.09 13.91 6.54
N ALA A 20 9.01 12.96 6.70
CA ALA A 20 10.19 12.81 5.85
C ALA A 20 9.84 12.60 4.36
N ARG A 21 8.67 12.03 4.07
CA ARG A 21 8.15 11.81 2.71
C ARG A 21 7.31 12.98 2.18
N GLY A 22 7.07 14.02 2.99
CA GLY A 22 6.06 15.05 2.68
C GLY A 22 4.61 14.53 2.71
N ALA A 23 4.37 13.39 3.36
CA ALA A 23 3.04 12.78 3.49
C ALA A 23 2.32 13.23 4.77
N ASN A 24 1.03 12.93 4.88
CA ASN A 24 0.22 13.28 6.05
C ASN A 24 0.57 12.35 7.25
N PRO A 25 1.15 12.86 8.36
CA PRO A 25 1.39 12.05 9.55
C PRO A 25 0.11 11.60 10.26
N GLY A 26 -1.03 12.27 10.03
CA GLY A 26 -2.32 11.92 10.62
C GLY A 26 -2.84 10.53 10.22
N LEU A 27 -2.35 9.97 9.09
CA LEU A 27 -2.66 8.60 8.69
C LEU A 27 -2.30 7.57 9.78
N VAL A 28 -1.23 7.82 10.55
CA VAL A 28 -0.83 6.94 11.65
C VAL A 28 -1.91 6.90 12.74
N ASP A 29 -2.51 8.04 13.04
CA ASP A 29 -3.56 8.16 14.06
C ASP A 29 -4.88 7.55 13.57
N GLU A 30 -5.21 7.72 12.29
CA GLU A 30 -6.34 7.06 11.64
C GLU A 30 -6.22 5.52 11.70
N ILE A 31 -5.04 4.97 11.43
CA ILE A 31 -4.79 3.52 11.53
C ILE A 31 -4.96 3.03 12.97
N ILE A 32 -4.43 3.76 13.95
CA ILE A 32 -4.55 3.40 15.37
C ILE A 32 -6.01 3.42 15.81
N ALA A 33 -6.78 4.43 15.39
CA ALA A 33 -8.20 4.55 15.69
C ALA A 33 -9.02 3.43 15.02
N ALA A 34 -8.73 3.10 13.76
CA ALA A 34 -9.40 2.03 13.04
C ALA A 34 -9.14 0.65 13.67
N ASP A 35 -7.91 0.38 14.12
CA ASP A 35 -7.63 -0.86 14.85
C ASP A 35 -8.33 -0.91 16.22
N ALA A 36 -8.47 0.22 16.91
CA ALA A 36 -9.26 0.28 18.15
C ALA A 36 -10.73 -0.05 17.89
N ALA A 37 -11.35 0.58 16.89
CA ALA A 37 -12.74 0.33 16.50
C ALA A 37 -12.95 -1.13 16.05
N ARG A 38 -12.00 -1.70 15.30
CA ARG A 38 -12.00 -3.12 14.90
C ARG A 38 -12.00 -4.06 16.10
N ARG A 39 -11.11 -3.82 17.08
CA ARG A 39 -11.03 -4.63 18.31
C ARG A 39 -12.31 -4.53 19.14
N GLU A 40 -12.89 -3.34 19.25
CA GLU A 40 -14.15 -3.12 19.97
C GLU A 40 -15.33 -3.83 19.28
N ALA A 41 -15.48 -3.67 17.96
CA ALA A 41 -16.54 -4.30 17.18
C ALA A 41 -16.44 -5.84 17.21
N LEU A 42 -15.21 -6.37 17.10
CA LEU A 42 -14.97 -7.81 17.21
C LEU A 42 -15.34 -8.34 18.60
N GLN A 43 -14.92 -7.64 19.66
CA GLN A 43 -15.26 -8.02 21.03
C GLN A 43 -16.78 -8.01 21.26
N ALA A 44 -17.49 -6.98 20.77
CA ALA A 44 -18.94 -6.88 20.89
C ALA A 44 -19.66 -8.05 20.15
N PHE A 45 -19.20 -8.36 18.93
CA PHE A 45 -19.70 -9.51 18.18
C PHE A 45 -19.47 -10.83 18.92
N GLU A 46 -18.27 -11.08 19.43
CA GLU A 46 -17.94 -12.30 20.16
C GLU A 46 -18.76 -12.45 21.45
N THR A 47 -18.96 -11.36 22.19
CA THR A 47 -19.79 -11.35 23.40
C THR A 47 -21.25 -11.69 23.06
N LEU A 48 -21.85 -11.04 22.06
CA LEU A 48 -23.22 -11.32 21.65
C LEU A 48 -23.39 -12.77 21.16
N ARG A 49 -22.42 -13.27 20.39
CA ARG A 49 -22.41 -14.64 19.89
C ARG A 49 -22.29 -15.67 21.03
N ALA A 50 -21.49 -15.38 22.05
CA ALA A 50 -21.38 -16.22 23.24
C ALA A 50 -22.71 -16.26 24.00
N THR A 51 -23.34 -15.11 24.23
CA THR A 51 -24.66 -15.02 24.89
C THR A 51 -25.73 -15.76 24.09
N GLN A 52 -25.79 -15.58 22.77
CA GLN A 52 -26.71 -16.32 21.90
C GLN A 52 -26.53 -17.84 22.03
N LYS A 53 -25.29 -18.32 22.09
CA LYS A 53 -24.97 -19.75 22.24
C LYS A 53 -25.40 -20.29 23.61
N GLU A 54 -25.21 -19.52 24.67
CA GLU A 54 -25.68 -19.87 26.03
C GLU A 54 -27.22 -19.96 26.07
N VAL A 55 -27.93 -18.96 25.54
CA VAL A 55 -29.40 -18.95 25.46
C VAL A 55 -29.92 -20.10 24.59
N SER A 56 -29.25 -20.40 23.47
CA SER A 56 -29.66 -21.52 22.61
C SER A 56 -29.53 -22.88 23.30
N LYS A 57 -28.53 -23.05 24.19
CA LYS A 57 -28.39 -24.26 25.01
C LYS A 57 -29.48 -24.38 26.08
N SER A 58 -29.96 -23.26 26.63
CA SER A 58 -30.97 -23.28 27.70
C SER A 58 -32.36 -23.70 27.19
N VAL A 59 -32.67 -23.50 25.89
CA VAL A 59 -33.90 -23.98 25.23
C VAL A 59 -34.16 -25.47 25.47
N GLY A 60 -33.10 -26.30 25.39
CA GLY A 60 -33.20 -27.75 25.61
C GLY A 60 -33.52 -28.14 27.06
N ARG A 61 -33.24 -27.26 28.03
CA ARG A 61 -33.44 -27.48 29.48
C ARG A 61 -34.69 -26.77 30.02
N ALA A 62 -35.32 -25.92 29.22
CA ALA A 62 -36.45 -25.10 29.64
C ALA A 62 -37.77 -25.89 29.73
N SER A 63 -38.61 -25.51 30.70
CA SER A 63 -39.98 -26.01 30.84
C SER A 63 -40.86 -25.59 29.66
N LYS A 64 -42.04 -26.21 29.52
CA LYS A 64 -42.98 -25.88 28.43
C LYS A 64 -43.47 -24.44 28.51
N GLU A 65 -43.61 -23.88 29.70
CA GLU A 65 -44.04 -22.49 29.91
C GLU A 65 -42.93 -21.47 29.58
N GLU A 66 -41.65 -21.79 29.81
CA GLU A 66 -40.51 -20.86 29.62
C GLU A 66 -39.95 -20.87 28.19
N ARG A 67 -40.15 -21.97 27.45
CA ARG A 67 -39.65 -22.15 26.07
C ARG A 67 -39.99 -21.00 25.11
N PRO A 68 -41.23 -20.48 25.05
CA PRO A 68 -41.57 -19.39 24.13
C PRO A 68 -40.77 -18.11 24.38
N ALA A 69 -40.55 -17.75 25.65
CA ALA A 69 -39.79 -16.56 26.02
C ALA A 69 -38.30 -16.70 25.64
N ILE A 70 -37.70 -17.86 25.88
CA ILE A 70 -36.29 -18.13 25.54
C ILE A 70 -36.10 -18.17 24.01
N LEU A 71 -37.06 -18.70 23.25
CA LEU A 71 -37.02 -18.67 21.79
C LEU A 71 -37.12 -17.25 21.22
N ALA A 72 -37.96 -16.40 21.81
CA ALA A 72 -38.04 -14.98 21.43
C ALA A 72 -36.71 -14.26 21.68
N GLN A 73 -36.11 -14.46 22.86
CA GLN A 73 -34.80 -13.90 23.21
C GLN A 73 -33.69 -14.42 22.29
N ALA A 74 -33.68 -15.71 21.96
CA ALA A 74 -32.71 -16.31 21.05
C ALA A 74 -32.81 -15.71 19.63
N LYS A 75 -34.03 -15.44 19.16
CA LYS A 75 -34.27 -14.80 17.87
C LYS A 75 -33.80 -13.35 17.85
N GLU A 76 -34.06 -12.59 18.92
CA GLU A 76 -33.57 -11.22 19.05
C GLU A 76 -32.03 -11.18 19.08
N LEU A 77 -31.40 -12.06 19.85
CA LEU A 77 -29.95 -12.20 19.89
C LEU A 77 -29.38 -12.61 18.52
N ALA A 78 -30.10 -13.40 17.73
CA ALA A 78 -29.67 -13.76 16.38
C ALA A 78 -29.58 -12.54 15.44
N GLU A 79 -30.56 -11.64 15.49
CA GLU A 79 -30.51 -10.40 14.71
C GLU A 79 -29.41 -9.46 15.22
N GLN A 80 -29.23 -9.34 16.54
CA GLN A 80 -28.14 -8.53 17.12
C GLN A 80 -26.76 -9.08 16.72
N VAL A 81 -26.56 -10.40 16.76
CA VAL A 81 -25.31 -11.05 16.31
C VAL A 81 -25.04 -10.77 14.84
N LYS A 82 -26.06 -10.85 13.98
CA LYS A 82 -25.92 -10.56 12.55
C LYS A 82 -25.50 -9.11 12.28
N VAL A 83 -26.09 -8.15 13.01
CA VAL A 83 -25.71 -6.73 12.90
C VAL A 83 -24.28 -6.51 13.40
N ALA A 84 -23.92 -7.11 14.54
CA ALA A 84 -22.58 -7.00 15.11
C ALA A 84 -21.50 -7.65 14.23
N GLU A 85 -21.80 -8.79 13.59
CA GLU A 85 -20.91 -9.44 12.62
C GLU A 85 -20.64 -8.53 11.42
N ALA A 86 -21.68 -7.92 10.86
CA ALA A 86 -21.53 -6.97 9.75
C ALA A 86 -20.67 -5.76 10.14
N ALA A 87 -20.87 -5.22 11.35
CA ALA A 87 -20.07 -4.11 11.87
C ALA A 87 -18.60 -4.51 12.10
N ALA A 88 -18.35 -5.69 12.67
CA ALA A 88 -17.00 -6.20 12.86
C ALA A 88 -16.27 -6.41 11.53
N ASN A 89 -16.94 -6.99 10.53
CA ASN A 89 -16.38 -7.18 9.19
C ASN A 89 -16.09 -5.85 8.49
N ALA A 90 -16.95 -4.84 8.63
CA ALA A 90 -16.72 -3.52 8.08
C ALA A 90 -15.53 -2.81 8.75
N ALA A 91 -15.42 -2.91 10.08
CA ALA A 91 -14.30 -2.34 10.83
C ALA A 91 -12.96 -3.04 10.50
N ASP A 92 -12.98 -4.36 10.28
CA ASP A 92 -11.80 -5.13 9.85
C ASP A 92 -11.34 -4.72 8.45
N ALA A 93 -12.27 -4.59 7.50
CA ALA A 93 -11.97 -4.14 6.14
C ALA A 93 -11.39 -2.72 6.11
N GLU A 94 -11.94 -1.79 6.91
CA GLU A 94 -11.43 -0.42 6.98
C GLU A 94 -10.04 -0.34 7.62
N ALA A 95 -9.81 -1.10 8.69
CA ALA A 95 -8.49 -1.20 9.31
C ALA A 95 -7.44 -1.76 8.35
N ASP A 96 -7.76 -2.83 7.60
CA ASP A 96 -6.85 -3.38 6.59
C ASP A 96 -6.60 -2.37 5.46
N ARG A 97 -7.63 -1.66 4.99
CA ARG A 97 -7.50 -0.63 3.96
C ARG A 97 -6.54 0.48 4.40
N LEU A 98 -6.73 1.04 5.59
CA LEU A 98 -5.87 2.10 6.13
C LEU A 98 -4.44 1.61 6.38
N ALA A 99 -4.28 0.42 6.94
CA ALA A 99 -2.96 -0.14 7.21
C ALA A 99 -2.15 -0.40 5.93
N ARG A 100 -2.81 -0.66 4.78
CA ARG A 100 -2.14 -0.79 3.46
C ARG A 100 -1.69 0.54 2.87
N LEU A 101 -2.24 1.66 3.31
CA LEU A 101 -1.80 2.99 2.84
C LEU A 101 -0.46 3.40 3.43
N LEU A 102 -0.05 2.83 4.57
CA LEU A 102 1.19 3.20 5.24
C LEU A 102 2.40 2.58 4.53
N PRO A 103 3.29 3.39 3.92
CA PRO A 103 4.54 2.90 3.33
C PRO A 103 5.50 2.36 4.41
N ASN A 104 6.54 1.67 3.97
CA ASN A 104 7.60 1.24 4.89
C ASN A 104 8.26 2.45 5.59
N LEU A 105 8.83 2.23 6.78
CA LEU A 105 9.52 3.29 7.51
C LEU A 105 10.75 3.76 6.74
N VAL A 106 10.96 5.07 6.71
CA VAL A 106 12.21 5.66 6.20
C VAL A 106 13.33 5.27 7.17
N LEU A 107 14.44 4.79 6.61
CA LEU A 107 15.62 4.43 7.38
C LEU A 107 16.33 5.69 7.88
N ASP A 108 16.91 5.62 9.08
CA ASP A 108 17.75 6.68 9.62
C ASP A 108 18.90 7.03 8.65
N GLY A 109 19.13 8.33 8.48
CA GLY A 109 20.17 8.85 7.58
C GLY A 109 19.77 8.96 6.11
N VAL A 110 18.58 8.51 5.72
CA VAL A 110 18.04 8.81 4.38
C VAL A 110 17.70 10.30 4.30
N PRO A 111 18.18 11.03 3.27
CA PRO A 111 17.87 12.44 3.09
C PRO A 111 16.36 12.69 3.02
N VAL A 112 15.90 13.72 3.72
CA VAL A 112 14.51 14.19 3.66
C VAL A 112 14.40 15.13 2.46
N GLY A 113 13.38 14.91 1.62
CA GLY A 113 13.09 15.81 0.51
C GLY A 113 12.79 15.08 -0.81
N GLY A 114 12.97 15.79 -1.91
CA GLY A 114 12.69 15.33 -3.27
C GLY A 114 13.95 14.89 -4.02
N GLU A 115 13.85 14.81 -5.35
CA GLU A 115 14.97 14.45 -6.22
C GLU A 115 16.17 15.42 -6.10
N ASP A 116 15.89 16.69 -5.76
CA ASP A 116 16.91 17.72 -5.55
C ASP A 116 17.72 17.52 -4.25
N ASP A 117 17.21 16.73 -3.30
CA ASP A 117 17.83 16.48 -1.99
C ASP A 117 18.65 15.19 -1.96
N PHE A 118 18.81 14.52 -3.11
CA PHE A 118 19.61 13.31 -3.21
C PHE A 118 21.09 13.58 -2.94
N VAL A 119 21.70 12.70 -2.12
CA VAL A 119 23.11 12.80 -1.77
C VAL A 119 23.92 11.86 -2.65
N VAL A 120 24.92 12.41 -3.35
CA VAL A 120 25.88 11.61 -4.12
C VAL A 120 26.79 10.85 -3.17
N LEU A 121 26.70 9.52 -3.19
CA LEU A 121 27.53 8.66 -2.33
C LEU A 121 28.94 8.45 -2.89
N ARG A 122 29.06 8.31 -4.22
CA ARG A 122 30.33 8.14 -4.91
C ARG A 122 30.20 8.40 -6.41
N HIS A 123 31.30 8.77 -7.05
CA HIS A 123 31.48 8.70 -8.49
C HIS A 123 32.39 7.52 -8.82
N GLU A 124 32.04 6.76 -9.86
CA GLU A 124 32.82 5.60 -10.33
C GLU A 124 33.26 5.87 -11.77
N GLY A 125 34.54 5.59 -12.07
CA GLY A 125 35.14 5.86 -13.39
C GLY A 125 35.80 7.25 -13.51
N PRO A 126 36.38 7.55 -14.68
CA PRO A 126 36.99 8.84 -14.95
C PRO A 126 35.95 9.95 -15.02
N ALA A 127 36.37 11.20 -14.84
CA ALA A 127 35.50 12.35 -15.05
C ALA A 127 34.92 12.33 -16.48
N PRO A 128 33.64 12.71 -16.68
CA PRO A 128 33.07 12.86 -18.01
C PRO A 128 33.93 13.78 -18.87
N ARG A 129 34.11 13.42 -20.14
CA ARG A 129 34.86 14.24 -21.10
C ARG A 129 34.09 15.51 -21.42
N ASP A 130 34.83 16.60 -21.59
CA ASP A 130 34.31 17.86 -22.07
C ASP A 130 34.42 17.91 -23.60
N PHE A 131 33.44 17.32 -24.28
CA PHE A 131 33.43 17.26 -25.74
C PHE A 131 33.40 18.65 -26.39
N VAL A 132 32.77 19.64 -25.74
CA VAL A 132 32.69 21.00 -26.24
C VAL A 132 34.07 21.66 -26.22
N ALA A 133 34.83 21.50 -25.13
CA ALA A 133 36.23 21.94 -25.07
C ALA A 133 37.13 21.22 -26.08
N GLU A 134 36.77 19.99 -26.47
CA GLU A 134 37.43 19.23 -27.52
C GLU A 134 36.98 19.60 -28.95
N GLY A 135 36.05 20.56 -29.10
CA GLY A 135 35.59 21.06 -30.39
C GLY A 135 34.46 20.26 -31.04
N PHE A 136 33.72 19.47 -30.26
CA PHE A 136 32.63 18.61 -30.73
C PHE A 136 31.37 18.80 -29.89
N GLU A 137 30.24 19.14 -30.52
CA GLU A 137 28.94 19.16 -29.84
C GLU A 137 28.34 17.74 -29.84
N PRO A 138 28.16 17.09 -28.68
CA PRO A 138 27.61 15.75 -28.63
C PRO A 138 26.13 15.75 -29.01
N GLN A 139 25.78 14.93 -30.00
CA GLN A 139 24.37 14.66 -30.30
C GLN A 139 23.73 13.84 -29.16
N ASP A 140 22.45 14.09 -28.88
CA ASP A 140 21.71 13.27 -27.94
C ASP A 140 21.48 11.84 -28.47
N HIS A 141 21.10 10.94 -27.56
CA HIS A 141 20.90 9.52 -27.88
C HIS A 141 19.87 9.27 -28.98
N LEU A 142 18.84 10.11 -29.11
CA LEU A 142 17.77 9.93 -30.09
C LEU A 142 18.25 10.37 -31.48
N ALA A 143 18.90 11.53 -31.58
CA ALA A 143 19.49 12.00 -32.83
C ALA A 143 20.52 11.00 -33.38
N LEU A 144 21.38 10.45 -32.50
CA LEU A 144 22.31 9.38 -32.86
C LEU A 144 21.57 8.10 -33.29
N GLY A 145 20.58 7.68 -32.50
CA GLY A 145 19.80 6.47 -32.75
C GLY A 145 19.02 6.52 -34.06
N GLU A 146 18.40 7.66 -34.40
CA GLU A 146 17.71 7.85 -35.67
C GLU A 146 18.70 7.96 -36.84
N GLY A 147 19.83 8.66 -36.65
CA GLY A 147 20.88 8.78 -37.66
C GLY A 147 21.52 7.45 -38.05
N LEU A 148 21.62 6.52 -37.11
CA LEU A 148 22.11 5.15 -37.32
C LEU A 148 21.04 4.17 -37.84
N ASP A 149 19.81 4.64 -38.06
CA ASP A 149 18.62 3.80 -38.29
C ASP A 149 18.45 2.72 -37.21
N ALA A 150 18.87 3.01 -35.98
CA ALA A 150 18.86 2.11 -34.83
C ALA A 150 17.59 2.25 -33.99
N ILE A 151 17.01 3.46 -33.95
CA ILE A 151 15.77 3.79 -33.22
C ILE A 151 14.75 4.36 -34.21
N ASP A 152 13.50 3.91 -34.13
CA ASP A 152 12.38 4.40 -34.93
C ASP A 152 11.19 4.79 -34.04
N THR A 153 11.20 6.04 -33.59
CA THR A 153 10.12 6.62 -32.77
C THR A 153 8.86 6.88 -33.60
N LYS A 154 9.01 7.23 -34.89
CA LYS A 154 7.89 7.54 -35.79
C LYS A 154 7.00 6.33 -36.04
N ARG A 155 7.57 5.17 -36.38
CA ARG A 155 6.79 3.94 -36.54
C ARG A 155 6.25 3.44 -35.21
N GLY A 156 7.04 3.53 -34.13
CA GLY A 156 6.57 3.19 -32.79
C GLY A 156 5.33 3.99 -32.41
N ALA A 157 5.38 5.32 -32.59
CA ALA A 157 4.26 6.21 -32.35
C ALA A 157 3.05 5.92 -33.26
N LYS A 158 3.29 5.65 -34.54
CA LYS A 158 2.22 5.36 -35.51
C LYS A 158 1.46 4.08 -35.15
N VAL A 159 2.15 3.04 -34.70
CA VAL A 159 1.55 1.71 -34.45
C VAL A 159 1.01 1.59 -33.03
N SER A 160 1.76 2.08 -32.04
CA SER A 160 1.49 1.81 -30.62
C SER A 160 1.20 3.07 -29.80
N GLY A 161 1.32 4.27 -30.39
CA GLY A 161 1.07 5.54 -29.72
C GLY A 161 2.31 6.14 -29.03
N ALA A 162 2.10 7.22 -28.26
CA ALA A 162 3.19 7.95 -27.62
C ALA A 162 4.06 7.06 -26.71
N ARG A 163 5.36 7.37 -26.62
CA ARG A 163 6.39 6.64 -25.84
C ARG A 163 6.72 5.24 -26.33
N PHE A 164 6.28 4.86 -27.53
CA PHE A 164 6.72 3.64 -28.19
C PHE A 164 7.76 3.92 -29.29
N TYR A 165 8.69 2.99 -29.46
CA TYR A 165 9.75 3.02 -30.46
C TYR A 165 10.05 1.59 -30.93
N TYR A 166 10.63 1.46 -32.11
CA TYR A 166 11.27 0.21 -32.53
C TYR A 166 12.79 0.36 -32.43
N LEU A 167 13.46 -0.66 -31.88
CA LEU A 167 14.88 -0.86 -32.10
C LEU A 167 15.07 -1.63 -33.41
N LYS A 168 16.04 -1.21 -34.22
CA LYS A 168 16.30 -1.73 -35.56
C LYS A 168 17.77 -2.06 -35.72
N GLY A 169 18.08 -3.00 -36.61
CA GLY A 169 19.46 -3.28 -37.05
C GLY A 169 20.45 -3.40 -35.89
N ILE A 170 21.40 -2.47 -35.84
CA ILE A 170 22.44 -2.42 -34.79
C ILE A 170 21.86 -2.13 -33.41
N GLY A 171 20.78 -1.34 -33.30
CA GLY A 171 20.13 -1.03 -32.03
C GLY A 171 19.48 -2.27 -31.42
N ALA A 172 18.79 -3.06 -32.24
CA ALA A 172 18.23 -4.34 -31.80
C ALA A 172 19.31 -5.35 -31.39
N ARG A 173 20.44 -5.38 -32.09
CA ARG A 173 21.59 -6.26 -31.74
C ARG A 173 22.26 -5.83 -30.43
N LEU A 174 22.38 -4.52 -30.19
CA LEU A 174 22.94 -3.99 -28.94
C LEU A 174 22.08 -4.37 -27.75
N GLU A 175 20.76 -4.19 -27.86
CA GLU A 175 19.79 -4.60 -26.82
C GLU A 175 19.95 -6.10 -26.47
N LEU A 176 20.03 -6.96 -27.50
CA LEU A 176 20.21 -8.40 -27.31
C LEU A 176 21.57 -8.77 -26.67
N ALA A 177 22.58 -7.92 -26.79
CA ALA A 177 23.89 -8.16 -26.19
C ALA A 177 23.97 -7.65 -24.73
N LEU A 178 23.09 -6.73 -24.34
CA LEU A 178 23.00 -6.19 -22.97
C LEU A 178 22.11 -7.06 -22.06
N MET A 179 21.11 -7.72 -22.63
CA MET A 179 20.27 -8.73 -21.95
C MET A 179 21.07 -9.98 -21.59
#